data_AF-A0A4Z0KQL3-F1
#
_entry.id   AF-A0A4Z0KQL3-F1
#
_cell.length_a   1.000
_cell.length_b   1.000
_cell.length_c   1.000
_cell.angle_alpha   90.00
_cell.angle_beta   90.00
_cell.angle_gamma   90.00
#
_symmetry.space_group_name_H-M   'P 1'
#
loop_
_entity.id
_entity.type
_entity.pdbx_description
1 polymer ?
#
loop_
_entity_poly.entity_id
_entity_poly.type
_entity_poly.pdbx_seq_one_letter_code
_entity_poly.pdbx_strand_id
1 'polypeptide(L)' 'MGAALSDTNYAVIYDLHSHTTASDGLLTPETLVHRAVEMRVGPLAFTEHDTPAASPAASEEI' A
#
# COMPACT_ATOMS: atom_id res chain seq x y z
N MET A 1 -27.55 25.95 -5.18
CA MET A 1 -27.10 25.29 -6.43
C MET A 1 -25.60 25.48 -6.52
N GLY A 2 -24.83 24.40 -6.68
CA GLY A 2 -23.36 24.31 -6.53
C GLY A 2 -22.54 25.20 -7.48
N ALA A 3 -21.21 25.12 -7.53
CA ALA A 3 -20.18 24.20 -7.08
C ALA A 3 -18.89 25.06 -6.91
N ALA A 4 -17.70 24.64 -6.53
CA ALA A 4 -17.06 23.39 -6.17
C ALA A 4 -15.95 23.81 -5.17
N LEU A 5 -15.79 23.09 -4.06
CA LEU A 5 -14.67 23.34 -3.17
C LEU A 5 -13.39 22.83 -3.85
N SER A 6 -12.63 23.81 -4.36
CA SER A 6 -11.20 23.87 -4.70
C SER A 6 -10.43 22.57 -4.83
N ASP A 7 -9.75 22.44 -5.96
CA ASP A 7 -8.81 21.39 -6.36
C ASP A 7 -8.00 20.79 -5.20
N THR A 8 -8.50 19.67 -4.67
CA THR A 8 -7.81 18.38 -4.50
C THR A 8 -6.27 18.42 -4.37
N ASN A 9 -5.71 19.15 -3.40
CA ASN A 9 -4.36 18.87 -2.91
C ASN A 9 -4.45 17.77 -1.84
N TYR A 10 -4.87 16.57 -2.23
CA TYR A 10 -4.68 15.41 -1.35
C TYR A 10 -3.17 15.15 -1.30
N ALA A 11 -2.57 15.32 -0.11
CA ALA A 11 -1.20 14.87 0.10
C ALA A 11 -1.16 13.37 -0.23
N VAL A 12 -0.34 13.00 -1.22
CA VAL A 12 -0.11 11.58 -1.53
C VAL A 12 0.53 10.97 -0.29
N ILE A 13 -0.14 9.98 0.30
CA ILE A 13 0.40 9.25 1.44
C ILE A 13 1.34 8.19 0.86
N TYR A 14 2.61 8.24 1.27
CA TYR A 14 3.61 7.26 0.89
C TYR A 14 3.81 6.34 2.08
N ASP A 15 3.59 5.04 1.87
CA ASP A 15 4.03 4.02 2.81
C ASP A 15 5.30 3.38 2.25
N LEU A 16 6.42 3.63 2.94
CA LEU A 16 7.74 3.16 2.53
C LEU A 16 8.26 2.02 3.42
N HIS A 17 7.45 1.53 4.36
CA HIS A 17 7.89 0.53 5.32
C HIS A 17 6.72 -0.31 5.82
N SER A 18 6.38 -1.33 5.04
CA SER A 18 5.36 -2.31 5.38
C SER A 18 5.91 -3.73 5.33
N HIS A 19 5.50 -4.56 6.30
CA HIS A 19 5.81 -5.98 6.39
C HIS A 19 4.55 -6.80 6.14
N THR A 20 4.71 -7.91 5.45
CA THR A 20 3.65 -8.86 5.13
C THR A 20 3.84 -10.15 5.91
N THR A 21 2.89 -11.08 5.78
CA THR A 21 3.01 -12.44 6.32
C THR A 21 4.20 -13.23 5.74
N ALA A 22 4.91 -12.68 4.74
CA ALA A 22 6.13 -13.27 4.21
C ALA A 22 7.32 -13.17 5.20
N SER A 23 7.31 -12.22 6.13
CA SER A 23 8.27 -12.13 7.23
C SER A 23 7.57 -12.10 8.60
N ASP A 24 7.35 -10.94 9.20
CA ASP A 24 6.75 -10.75 10.52
C ASP A 24 5.48 -9.87 10.51
N GLY A 25 5.00 -9.51 9.32
CA GLY A 25 3.75 -8.80 9.14
C GLY A 25 2.52 -9.67 9.38
N LEU A 26 1.38 -9.01 9.61
CA LEU A 26 0.10 -9.68 9.92
C LEU A 26 -0.82 -9.85 8.72
N LEU A 27 -0.54 -9.17 7.61
CA LEU A 27 -1.38 -9.15 6.41
C LEU A 27 -0.63 -9.77 5.24
N THR A 28 -1.35 -10.50 4.38
CA THR A 28 -0.76 -10.97 3.12
C THR A 28 -0.46 -9.78 2.20
N PRO A 29 0.46 -9.90 1.24
CA PRO A 29 0.78 -8.83 0.29
C PRO A 29 -0.48 -8.25 -0.38
N GLU A 30 -1.40 -9.10 -0.83
CA GLU A 30 -2.65 -8.71 -1.50
C GLU A 30 -3.56 -7.92 -0.56
N THR A 31 -3.73 -8.42 0.67
CA THR A 31 -4.54 -7.74 1.70
C THR A 31 -3.94 -6.37 2.07
N LEU A 32 -2.62 -6.26 2.06
CA LEU A 32 -1.91 -5.01 2.34
C LEU A 32 -2.08 -4.00 1.20
N VAL A 33 -2.02 -4.45 -0.06
CA VAL A 33 -2.34 -3.63 -1.24
C VAL A 33 -3.78 -3.11 -1.19
N HIS A 34 -4.76 -3.98 -0.95
CA HIS A 34 -6.16 -3.55 -0.84
C HIS A 34 -6.34 -2.51 0.27
N ARG A 35 -5.73 -2.73 1.44
CA ARG A 35 -5.76 -1.79 2.55
C ARG A 35 -5.09 -0.46 2.19
N ALA A 36 -3.99 -0.47 1.44
CA ALA A 36 -3.33 0.75 0.97
C ALA A 36 -4.25 1.56 0.04
N VAL A 37 -4.97 0.90 -0.86
CA VAL A 37 -5.98 1.53 -1.73
C VAL A 37 -7.12 2.15 -0.92
N GLU A 38 -7.69 1.42 0.04
CA GLU A 38 -8.74 1.93 0.93
C GLU A 38 -8.30 3.16 1.72
N MET A 39 -7.05 3.15 2.19
CA MET A 39 -6.43 4.23 2.96
C MET A 39 -5.91 5.37 2.10
N ARG A 40 -6.06 5.29 0.76
CA ARG A 40 -5.54 6.27 -0.22
C ARG A 40 -4.03 6.49 -0.10
N VAL A 41 -3.30 5.43 0.24
CA VAL A 41 -1.84 5.36 0.12
C VAL A 41 -1.52 5.22 -1.37
N GLY A 42 -0.69 6.12 -1.89
CA GLY A 42 -0.28 6.11 -3.28
C GLY A 42 0.84 5.08 -3.48
N PRO A 43 2.09 5.45 -3.19
CA PRO A 43 3.18 4.48 -3.24
C PRO A 43 3.25 3.65 -1.96
N LEU A 44 3.35 2.34 -2.14
CA LEU A 44 3.50 1.33 -1.10
C LEU A 44 4.81 0.56 -1.34
N ALA A 45 5.65 0.42 -0.30
CA ALA A 45 6.85 -0.40 -0.33
C ALA A 45 6.78 -1.54 0.69
N PHE A 46 7.17 -2.73 0.24
CA PHE A 46 7.34 -3.91 1.08
C PHE A 46 8.81 -4.01 1.51
N THR A 47 9.07 -4.04 2.81
CA THR A 47 10.41 -4.04 3.40
C THR A 47 10.61 -5.24 4.33
N GLU A 48 10.28 -6.42 3.83
CA GLU A 48 10.37 -7.69 4.56
C GLU A 48 11.75 -7.92 5.19
N HIS A 49 11.77 -8.61 6.33
CA HIS A 49 13.01 -9.07 6.95
C HIS A 49 13.65 -10.20 6.14
N ASP A 50 14.83 -9.92 5.57
CA ASP A 50 15.76 -10.88 4.98
C ASP A 50 15.17 -11.81 3.89
N THR A 51 14.01 -11.48 3.30
CA THR A 51 13.34 -12.29 2.28
C THR A 51 12.65 -11.44 1.21
N PRO A 52 12.83 -11.72 -0.09
CA PRO A 52 12.05 -11.08 -1.16
C PRO A 52 10.68 -11.74 -1.39
N ALA A 53 10.22 -12.62 -0.49
CA ALA A 53 9.04 -13.47 -0.70
C ALA A 53 7.72 -12.69 -0.91
N ALA A 54 7.63 -11.42 -0.48
CA ALA A 54 6.47 -10.57 -0.77
C ALA A 54 6.39 -10.11 -2.24
N SER A 55 7.52 -10.04 -2.96
CA SER A 55 7.59 -9.51 -4.33
C SER A 55 6.76 -10.29 -5.36
N PRO A 56 6.85 -11.64 -5.47
CA PRO A 56 6.07 -12.37 -6.47
C PRO A 56 4.57 -12.24 -6.24
N ALA A 57 4.11 -12.36 -4.99
CA ALA A 57 2.70 -12.23 -4.62
C ALA A 57 2.16 -10.81 -4.86
N ALA A 58 2.93 -9.78 -4.48
CA ALA A 58 2.54 -8.39 -4.75
C ALA A 58 2.43 -8.08 -6.24
N SER A 59 3.29 -8.68 -7.07
CA SER A 59 3.32 -8.45 -8.53
C SER A 59 2.08 -8.97 -9.26
N GLU A 60 1.40 -9.97 -8.71
CA GLU A 60 0.18 -10.54 -9.30
C GLU A 60 -1.06 -9.66 -9.05
N GLU A 61 -1.00 -8.74 -8.09
CA GLU A 61 -2.11 -7.89 -7.65
C GLU A 61 -2.09 -6.47 -8.25
N ILE A 62 -0.94 -6.03 -8.80
CA ILE A 62 -0.73 -4.73 -9.48
C ILE A 62 -0.87 -4.83 -11.02
#